data_AF-A0A2S7WKC3-F1
#
_entry.id   AF-A0A2S7WKC3-F1
#
_cell.length_a   1.000
_cell.length_b   1.000
_cell.length_c   1.000
_cell.angle_alpha   90.00
_cell.angle_beta   90.00
_cell.angle_gamma   90.00
#
_symmetry.space_group_name_H-M   'P 1'
#
loop_
_entity.id
_entity.type
_entity.pdbx_description
1 polymer ?
#
loop_
_entity_poly.entity_id
_entity_poly.type
_entity_poly.pdbx_seq_one_letter_code
_entity_poly.pdbx_strand_id
1 'polypeptide(L)'
;METKYNNIKQQAYSFGSKFLNSNYSKEIIGVKLQKQGFSGNISKEVAKNIVIQRNKQAKKDSFNYKKFGSTVVSIWALLSVSVFIATGDVLESLGFCIIGIGSTFLIHVMTTDK
;
A
#
# COMPACT_ATOMS: atom_id res chain seq x y z
N MET A 1 22.18 29.58 11.61
CA MET A 1 21.06 29.65 10.64
C MET A 1 20.50 28.27 10.29
N GLU A 2 21.33 27.22 10.24
CA GLU A 2 20.95 25.84 9.91
C GLU A 2 19.84 25.24 10.80
N THR A 3 19.90 25.49 12.11
CA THR A 3 18.93 24.96 13.09
C THR A 3 17.52 25.49 12.90
N LYS A 4 17.37 26.78 12.55
CA LYS A 4 16.07 27.40 12.30
C LYS A 4 15.46 26.90 10.98
N TYR A 5 16.28 26.74 9.94
CA TYR A 5 15.84 26.21 8.65
C TYR A 5 15.36 24.76 8.74
N ASN A 6 16.10 23.91 9.47
CA ASN A 6 15.69 22.53 9.74
C ASN A 6 14.38 22.43 10.51
N ASN A 7 14.14 23.32 11.48
CA ASN A 7 12.88 23.36 12.23
C ASN A 7 11.68 23.70 11.32
N ILE A 8 11.81 24.74 10.49
CA ILE A 8 10.75 25.13 9.54
C ILE A 8 10.45 24.01 8.54
N LYS A 9 11.49 23.32 8.06
CA LYS A 9 11.36 22.18 7.15
C LYS A 9 10.65 21.01 7.83
N GLN A 10 11.00 20.67 9.07
CA GLN A 10 10.31 19.64 9.84
C GLN A 10 8.82 19.96 10.06
N GLN A 11 8.49 21.21 10.38
CA GLN A 11 7.10 21.65 10.50
C GLN A 11 6.33 21.50 9.20
N ALA A 12 6.94 21.89 8.06
CA ALA A 12 6.35 21.70 6.74
C ALA A 12 6.14 20.21 6.42
N TYR A 13 7.06 19.32 6.80
CA TYR A 13 6.87 17.87 6.68
C TYR A 13 5.75 17.33 7.58
N SER A 14 5.65 17.80 8.82
CA SER A 14 4.58 17.41 9.75
C SER A 14 3.19 17.82 9.23
N PHE A 15 3.08 19.00 8.62
CA PHE A 15 1.84 19.39 7.94
C PHE A 15 1.62 18.59 6.65
N GLY A 16 2.68 18.43 5.85
CA GLY A 16 2.63 17.72 4.56
C GLY A 16 2.29 16.24 4.67
N SER A 17 2.68 15.58 5.76
CA SER A 17 2.42 14.16 6.02
C SER A 17 0.93 13.85 6.10
N LYS A 18 0.09 14.82 6.50
CA LYS A 18 -1.38 14.70 6.47
C LYS A 18 -1.94 14.42 5.08
N PHE A 19 -1.18 14.75 4.03
CA PHE A 19 -1.56 14.53 2.63
C PHE A 19 -1.01 13.22 2.04
N LEU A 20 -0.30 12.39 2.81
CA LEU A 20 0.24 11.12 2.31
C LEU A 20 -0.86 10.18 1.78
N ASN A 21 -2.00 10.13 2.48
CA ASN A 21 -3.15 9.31 2.09
C ASN A 21 -4.16 10.05 1.20
N SER A 22 -3.83 11.24 0.72
CA SER A 22 -4.71 12.03 -0.14
C SER A 22 -4.35 11.86 -1.62
N ASN A 23 -5.33 12.01 -2.51
CA ASN A 23 -5.13 12.04 -3.96
C ASN A 23 -4.69 13.42 -4.49
N TYR A 24 -4.20 14.31 -3.61
CA TYR A 24 -3.72 15.62 -4.05
C TYR A 24 -2.45 15.51 -4.89
N SER A 25 -2.43 16.27 -5.98
CA SER A 25 -1.24 16.43 -6.81
C SER A 25 -0.14 17.19 -6.06
N LYS A 26 1.09 17.10 -6.57
CA LYS A 26 2.25 17.81 -6.02
C LYS A 26 1.99 19.32 -5.92
N GLU A 27 1.35 19.89 -6.94
CA GLU A 27 1.04 21.31 -7.06
C GLU A 27 0.05 21.73 -5.98
N ILE A 28 -1.01 20.94 -5.76
CA ILE A 28 -2.01 21.22 -4.74
C ILE A 28 -1.39 21.17 -3.33
N ILE A 29 -0.55 20.18 -3.05
CA ILE A 29 0.16 20.07 -1.76
C ILE A 29 1.09 21.28 -1.57
N GLY A 30 1.81 21.68 -2.62
CA GLY A 30 2.67 22.87 -2.59
C GLY A 30 1.90 24.16 -2.29
N VAL A 31 0.75 24.36 -2.91
CA VAL A 31 -0.13 25.52 -2.65
C VAL A 31 -0.68 25.49 -1.22
N LYS A 32 -1.08 24.32 -0.71
CA LYS A 32 -1.56 24.19 0.68
C LYS A 32 -0.46 24.50 1.70
N LEU A 33 0.78 24.13 1.44
CA LEU A 33 1.93 24.49 2.29
C LEU A 33 2.24 25.99 2.21
N GLN A 34 2.17 26.61 1.03
CA GLN A 34 2.36 28.06 0.91
C GLN A 34 1.28 28.84 1.65
N LYS A 35 0.01 28.38 1.61
CA LYS A 35 -1.09 28.98 2.40
C LYS A 35 -0.86 28.90 3.91
N GLN A 36 -0.05 27.97 4.40
CA GLN A 36 0.35 27.87 5.80
C GLN A 36 1.54 28.78 6.16
N GLY A 37 2.02 29.60 5.22
CA GLY A 37 3.13 30.54 5.44
C GLY A 37 4.52 29.95 5.18
N PHE A 38 4.61 28.73 4.63
CA PHE A 38 5.90 28.16 4.26
C PHE A 38 6.44 28.76 2.95
N SER A 39 7.76 28.96 2.87
CA SER A 39 8.39 29.51 1.68
C SER A 39 8.17 28.62 0.45
N GLY A 40 8.15 29.24 -0.74
CA GLY A 40 7.90 28.52 -1.99
C GLY A 40 8.89 27.38 -2.26
N ASN A 41 10.16 27.55 -1.90
CA ASN A 41 11.18 26.51 -2.06
C ASN A 41 10.95 25.31 -1.12
N ILE A 42 10.71 25.56 0.17
CA ILE A 42 10.44 24.49 1.15
C ILE A 42 9.15 23.76 0.76
N SER A 43 8.10 24.48 0.38
CA SER A 43 6.82 23.91 -0.03
C SER A 43 6.95 22.98 -1.24
N LYS A 44 7.70 23.39 -2.27
CA LYS A 44 7.95 22.56 -3.46
C LYS A 44 8.75 21.31 -3.14
N GLU A 45 9.77 21.44 -2.29
CA GLU A 45 10.62 20.32 -1.88
C GLU A 45 9.82 19.28 -1.08
N VAL A 46 9.09 19.74 -0.06
CA VAL A 46 8.26 18.87 0.79
C VAL A 46 7.16 18.21 -0.03
N ALA A 47 6.45 18.96 -0.89
CA ALA A 47 5.42 18.39 -1.75
C ALA A 47 5.96 17.29 -2.67
N LYS A 48 7.15 17.46 -3.25
CA LYS A 48 7.83 16.43 -4.05
C LYS A 48 8.08 15.18 -3.23
N ASN A 49 8.62 15.33 -2.02
CA ASN A 49 8.99 14.21 -1.17
C ASN A 49 7.77 13.45 -0.65
N ILE A 50 6.68 14.15 -0.32
CA ILE A 50 5.41 13.52 0.07
C ILE A 50 4.84 12.66 -1.08
N VAL A 51 4.86 13.16 -2.32
CA VAL A 51 4.40 12.40 -3.49
C VAL A 51 5.30 11.17 -3.74
N ILE A 52 6.62 11.31 -3.65
CA ILE A 52 7.54 10.19 -3.79
C ILE A 52 7.29 9.13 -2.70
N GLN A 53 7.09 9.56 -1.46
CA GLN A 53 6.83 8.67 -0.33
C GLN A 53 5.52 7.90 -0.53
N ARG A 54 4.45 8.58 -0.96
CA ARG A 54 3.16 7.97 -1.31
C ARG A 54 3.32 6.90 -2.38
N ASN A 55 4.01 7.21 -3.48
CA ASN A 55 4.22 6.27 -4.58
C ASN A 55 5.05 5.05 -4.13
N LYS A 56 6.06 5.26 -3.28
CA LYS A 56 6.84 4.16 -2.69
C LYS A 56 5.97 3.27 -1.80
N GLN A 57 5.08 3.86 -1.01
CA GLN A 57 4.18 3.13 -0.13
C GLN A 57 3.16 2.31 -0.94
N ALA A 58 2.51 2.92 -1.92
CA ALA A 58 1.61 2.21 -2.85
C ALA A 58 2.31 1.05 -3.58
N LYS A 59 3.57 1.24 -4.01
CA LYS A 59 4.37 0.17 -4.63
C LYS A 59 4.74 -0.95 -3.63
N LYS A 60 5.04 -0.61 -2.39
CA LYS A 60 5.34 -1.58 -1.33
C LYS A 60 4.10 -2.39 -0.95
N ASP A 61 2.96 -1.72 -0.84
CA ASP A 61 1.68 -2.35 -0.47
C ASP A 61 1.19 -3.30 -1.56
N SER A 62 1.24 -2.88 -2.84
CA SER A 62 0.95 -3.76 -3.98
C SER A 62 1.91 -4.95 -4.10
N PHE A 63 3.20 -4.74 -3.83
CA PHE A 63 4.18 -5.84 -3.84
C PHE A 63 3.94 -6.85 -2.70
N ASN A 64 3.58 -6.38 -1.51
CA ASN A 64 3.18 -7.24 -0.40
C ASN A 64 1.91 -8.01 -0.73
N TYR A 65 0.93 -7.38 -1.39
CA TYR A 65 -0.30 -8.03 -1.80
C TYR A 65 -0.05 -9.20 -2.77
N LYS A 66 0.77 -8.98 -3.82
CA LYS A 66 1.12 -10.04 -4.78
C LYS A 66 1.80 -11.23 -4.10
N LYS A 67 2.69 -10.98 -3.14
CA LYS A 67 3.35 -12.04 -2.35
C LYS A 67 2.36 -12.78 -1.45
N PHE A 68 1.49 -12.05 -0.77
CA PHE A 68 0.49 -12.62 0.13
C PHE A 68 -0.47 -13.55 -0.62
N GLY A 69 -1.03 -13.10 -1.75
CA GLY A 69 -1.89 -13.94 -2.58
C GLY A 69 -1.20 -15.22 -3.05
N SER A 70 0.07 -15.13 -3.47
CA SER A 70 0.86 -16.31 -3.84
C SER A 70 1.02 -17.29 -2.67
N THR A 71 1.29 -16.81 -1.46
CA THR A 71 1.45 -17.68 -0.28
C THR A 71 0.15 -18.40 0.07
N VAL A 72 -0.98 -17.70 0.04
CA VAL A 72 -2.30 -18.29 0.31
C VAL A 72 -2.63 -19.39 -0.70
N VAL A 73 -2.42 -19.13 -2.00
CA VAL A 73 -2.64 -20.14 -3.06
C VAL A 73 -1.75 -21.37 -2.85
N SER A 74 -0.47 -21.17 -2.49
CA SER A 74 0.44 -22.30 -2.22
C SER A 74 -0.01 -23.17 -1.04
N ILE A 75 -0.52 -22.56 0.04
CA ILE A 75 -1.05 -23.31 1.20
C ILE A 75 -2.26 -24.15 0.81
N TRP A 76 -3.21 -23.57 0.06
CA TRP A 76 -4.40 -24.30 -0.38
C TRP A 76 -4.08 -25.42 -1.38
N ALA A 77 -3.10 -25.22 -2.26
CA ALA A 77 -2.63 -26.28 -3.15
C ALA A 77 -2.05 -27.47 -2.37
N LEU A 78 -1.24 -27.22 -1.34
CA LEU A 78 -0.68 -28.28 -0.49
C LEU A 78 -1.77 -29.02 0.30
N LEU A 79 -2.77 -28.30 0.82
CA LEU A 79 -3.92 -28.91 1.50
C LEU A 79 -4.75 -29.78 0.55
N SER A 80 -5.00 -29.30 -0.67
CA SER A 80 -5.76 -30.05 -1.68
C SER A 80 -5.07 -31.37 -2.06
N VAL A 81 -3.74 -31.38 -2.21
CA VAL A 81 -2.95 -32.60 -2.44
C VAL A 81 -3.03 -33.54 -1.23
N SER A 82 -2.96 -32.98 -0.03
CA SER A 82 -3.01 -33.76 1.22
C SER A 82 -4.38 -34.44 1.41
N VAL A 83 -5.47 -33.73 1.11
CA VAL A 83 -6.84 -34.27 1.11
C VAL A 83 -6.95 -35.38 0.07
N PHE A 84 -6.47 -35.17 -1.16
CA PHE A 84 -6.51 -36.20 -2.20
C PHE A 84 -5.79 -37.49 -1.78
N ILE A 85 -4.61 -37.38 -1.16
CA ILE A 85 -3.84 -38.55 -0.67
C ILE A 85 -4.60 -39.28 0.45
N ALA A 86 -5.29 -38.54 1.32
CA ALA A 86 -5.97 -39.10 2.50
C ALA A 86 -7.33 -39.75 2.17
N THR A 87 -8.18 -39.08 1.39
CA THR A 87 -9.54 -39.57 1.06
C THR A 87 -9.63 -40.29 -0.28
N GLY A 88 -8.68 -40.06 -1.20
CA GLY A 88 -8.76 -40.59 -2.57
C GLY A 88 -9.88 -39.96 -3.42
N ASP A 89 -10.62 -39.01 -2.86
CA ASP A 89 -11.74 -38.33 -3.52
C ASP A 89 -11.26 -37.09 -4.26
N VAL A 90 -11.38 -37.14 -5.58
CA VAL A 90 -11.02 -36.05 -6.50
C VAL A 90 -11.95 -34.85 -6.32
N LEU A 91 -13.23 -35.05 -6.01
CA LEU A 91 -14.21 -33.99 -5.87
C LEU A 91 -13.95 -33.15 -4.61
N GLU A 92 -13.61 -33.81 -3.51
CA GLU A 92 -13.27 -33.14 -2.26
C GLU A 92 -11.98 -32.33 -2.40
N SER A 93 -10.95 -32.91 -3.02
CA SER A 93 -9.70 -32.22 -3.33
C SER A 93 -9.90 -30.98 -4.22
N LEU A 94 -10.74 -31.08 -5.26
CA LEU A 94 -11.12 -29.95 -6.12
C LEU A 94 -11.89 -28.87 -5.36
N GLY A 95 -12.77 -29.26 -4.42
CA GLY A 95 -13.49 -28.33 -3.54
C GLY A 95 -12.52 -27.43 -2.75
N PHE A 96 -11.47 -28.00 -2.17
CA PHE A 96 -10.43 -27.23 -1.47
C PHE A 96 -9.67 -26.27 -2.40
N CYS A 97 -9.41 -26.66 -3.66
CA CYS A 97 -8.82 -25.76 -4.65
C CYS A 97 -9.72 -24.56 -4.95
N ILE A 98 -11.02 -24.78 -5.16
CA ILE A 98 -11.98 -23.71 -5.49
C ILE A 98 -12.12 -22.74 -4.31
N ILE A 99 -12.18 -23.24 -3.07
CA ILE A 99 -12.24 -22.41 -1.85
C ILE A 99 -10.95 -21.59 -1.70
N GLY A 100 -9.79 -22.18 -2.00
CA GLY A 100 -8.51 -21.48 -1.97
C GLY A 100 -8.41 -20.33 -2.98
N ILE A 101 -8.89 -20.55 -4.21
CA ILE A 101 -8.94 -19.50 -5.23
C ILE A 101 -9.94 -18.41 -4.83
N GLY A 102 -11.14 -18.79 -4.38
CA GLY A 102 -12.19 -17.87 -3.97
C GLY A 102 -11.78 -16.99 -2.79
N SER A 103 -11.14 -17.56 -1.77
CA SER A 103 -10.62 -16.80 -0.62
C SER A 103 -9.52 -15.83 -1.02
N THR A 104 -8.61 -16.22 -1.93
CA THR A 104 -7.57 -15.33 -2.45
C THR A 104 -8.18 -14.15 -3.21
N PHE A 105 -9.21 -14.38 -4.03
CA PHE A 105 -9.95 -13.33 -4.73
C PHE A 105 -10.66 -12.39 -3.75
N LEU A 106 -11.31 -12.92 -2.72
CA LEU A 106 -12.03 -12.11 -1.73
C LEU A 106 -11.09 -11.18 -0.95
N ILE A 107 -9.91 -11.69 -0.56
CA ILE A 107 -8.84 -10.89 0.04
C ILE A 107 -8.34 -9.82 -0.94
N HIS A 108 -8.27 -10.12 -2.24
CA HIS A 108 -7.90 -9.13 -3.27
C HIS A 108 -8.85 -7.94 -3.30
N VAL A 109 -10.14 -8.24 -3.39
CA VAL A 109 -11.18 -7.22 -3.45
C VAL A 109 -11.15 -6.35 -2.19
N MET A 110 -11.14 -6.98 -1.00
CA MET A 110 -11.12 -6.26 0.28
C MET A 110 -9.90 -5.36 0.51
N THR A 111 -8.78 -5.63 -0.14
CA THR A 111 -7.52 -4.88 0.07
C THR A 111 -7.23 -3.88 -1.05
N THR A 112 -7.88 -4.01 -2.20
CA THR A 112 -7.70 -3.13 -3.37
C THR A 112 -8.77 -2.04 -3.42
N ASP A 113 -9.90 -2.22 -2.73
CA ASP A 113 -10.94 -1.20 -2.58
C ASP A 113 -10.51 -0.14 -1.54
N LYS A 114 -9.72 0.84 -1.98
CA LYS A 114 -9.33 2.05 -1.22
C LYS A 114 -9.20 3.26 -2.14
#